data_AF-A0A1V5DRJ8-F1
#
_entry.id   AF-A0A1V5DRJ8-F1
#
_cell.length_a   1.000
_cell.length_b   1.000
_cell.length_c   1.000
_cell.angle_alpha   90.00
_cell.angle_beta   90.00
_cell.angle_gamma   90.00
#
_symmetry.space_group_name_H-M   'P 1'
#
loop_
_entity.id
_entity.type
_entity.pdbx_description
1 polymer ?
#
loop_
_entity_poly.entity_id
_entity_poly.type
_entity_poly.pdbx_seq_one_letter_code
_entity_poly.pdbx_strand_id
1 'polypeptide(L)'
;MQNIYNYHNSKGFTLIEAIAVLIIIGLLAVMAIPKYIDLIDDARKMAAQLAVSEIKSRLSQAQAKYMMTNGGRAPNGGTLYTYAINSAQYGPDLANVGDDFHIFVNIGANSQIQITVDKVQKEKIPDIVSYFKAAGDL
;
A
#
# COMPACT_ATOMS: atom_id res chain seq x y z
N MET A 1 -1.93 -35.23 -69.37
CA MET A 1 -1.46 -34.46 -68.20
C MET A 1 -2.65 -34.27 -67.28
N GLN A 2 -2.69 -34.91 -66.10
CA GLN A 2 -3.78 -34.75 -65.13
C GLN A 2 -3.44 -33.56 -64.23
N ASN A 3 -4.26 -32.51 -64.27
CA ASN A 3 -4.12 -31.34 -63.40
C ASN A 3 -4.72 -31.67 -62.03
N ILE A 4 -3.88 -31.83 -61.01
CA ILE A 4 -4.30 -32.08 -59.64
C ILE A 4 -4.74 -30.74 -59.05
N TYR A 5 -6.05 -30.51 -58.93
CA TYR A 5 -6.59 -29.35 -58.23
C TYR A 5 -6.52 -29.59 -56.72
N ASN A 6 -5.55 -28.95 -56.04
CA ASN A 6 -5.51 -28.86 -54.59
C ASN A 6 -6.65 -27.95 -54.10
N TYR A 7 -7.74 -28.54 -53.61
CA TYR A 7 -8.77 -27.83 -52.85
C TYR A 7 -8.20 -27.47 -51.47
N HIS A 8 -7.69 -26.25 -51.30
CA HIS A 8 -7.42 -25.70 -49.98
C HIS A 8 -8.76 -25.44 -49.28
N ASN A 9 -9.13 -26.34 -48.36
CA ASN A 9 -10.31 -26.20 -47.52
C ASN A 9 -10.11 -25.08 -46.49
N SER A 10 -10.30 -23.83 -46.93
CA SER A 10 -10.26 -22.65 -46.07
C SER A 10 -11.56 -22.60 -45.28
N LYS A 11 -11.62 -23.36 -44.18
CA LYS A 11 -12.73 -23.26 -43.22
C LYS A 11 -12.62 -21.91 -42.52
N GLY A 12 -13.39 -20.93 -42.99
CA GLY A 12 -13.56 -19.64 -42.32
C GLY A 12 -14.39 -19.79 -41.03
N PHE A 13 -14.07 -18.95 -40.04
CA PHE A 13 -14.82 -18.84 -38.79
C PHE A 13 -16.26 -18.37 -39.08
N THR A 14 -17.25 -18.92 -38.38
CA THR A 14 -18.65 -18.54 -38.62
C THR A 14 -19.03 -17.30 -37.81
N LEU A 15 -19.95 -16.47 -38.33
CA LEU A 15 -20.44 -15.28 -37.61
C LEU A 15 -21.07 -15.66 -36.26
N ILE A 16 -21.77 -16.79 -36.21
CA ILE A 16 -22.40 -17.27 -34.99
C ILE A 16 -21.38 -17.64 -33.91
N GLU A 17 -20.22 -18.18 -34.31
CA GLU A 17 -19.13 -18.51 -33.39
C GLU A 17 -18.54 -17.25 -32.76
N ALA A 18 -18.33 -16.19 -33.56
CA ALA A 18 -17.86 -14.91 -33.05
C ALA A 18 -18.86 -14.27 -32.08
N ILE A 19 -20.16 -14.34 -32.40
CA ILE A 19 -21.23 -13.81 -31.53
C ILE A 19 -21.30 -14.60 -30.20
N ALA A 20 -21.21 -15.93 -30.26
CA ALA A 20 -21.22 -16.77 -29.06
C ALA A 20 -20.04 -16.43 -28.13
N VAL A 21 -18.83 -16.22 -28.67
CA VAL A 21 -17.66 -15.81 -27.88
C VAL A 21 -17.85 -14.43 -27.24
N LEU A 22 -18.37 -13.45 -27.98
CA LEU A 22 -18.64 -12.11 -27.45
C LEU A 22 -19.67 -12.13 -26.31
N ILE A 23 -20.71 -12.96 -26.42
CA ILE A 23 -21.71 -13.14 -25.36
C ILE A 23 -21.05 -13.71 -24.10
N ILE A 24 -20.22 -14.75 -24.25
CA ILE A 24 -19.55 -15.39 -23.12
C ILE A 24 -18.57 -14.40 -22.44
N ILE A 25 -17.72 -13.72 -23.20
CA ILE A 25 -16.79 -12.71 -22.66
C ILE A 25 -17.56 -11.56 -22.00
N GLY A 26 -18.68 -11.12 -22.58
CA GLY A 26 -19.55 -10.10 -22.00
C GLY A 26 -20.10 -10.51 -20.63
N LEU A 27 -20.63 -11.72 -20.49
CA LEU A 27 -21.13 -12.24 -19.22
C LEU A 27 -20.03 -12.37 -18.16
N LEU A 28 -18.86 -12.87 -18.56
CA LEU A 28 -17.71 -13.02 -17.67
C LEU A 28 -17.19 -11.66 -17.19
N ALA A 29 -17.10 -10.66 -18.08
CA ALA A 29 -16.64 -9.33 -17.74
C ALA A 29 -17.54 -8.66 -16.69
N VAL A 30 -18.86 -8.80 -16.81
CA VAL A 30 -19.83 -8.25 -15.85
C VAL A 30 -19.59 -8.79 -14.44
N MET A 31 -19.23 -10.07 -14.29
CA MET A 31 -18.94 -10.66 -12.98
C MET A 31 -17.52 -10.34 -12.48
N ALA A 32 -16.54 -10.26 -13.39
CA ALA A 32 -15.13 -10.11 -13.03
C ALA A 32 -14.75 -8.67 -12.62
N ILE A 33 -15.31 -7.66 -13.29
CA ILE A 33 -14.99 -6.24 -13.06
C ILE A 33 -15.24 -5.80 -11.61
N PRO A 34 -16.42 -5.99 -10.99
CA PRO A 34 -16.67 -5.52 -9.63
C PRO A 34 -15.70 -6.17 -8.63
N LYS A 35 -15.45 -7.48 -8.79
CA LYS A 35 -14.52 -8.21 -7.91
C LYS A 35 -13.08 -7.72 -8.05
N TYR A 36 -12.67 -7.35 -9.26
CA TYR A 36 -11.34 -6.80 -9.51
C TYR A 36 -11.14 -5.45 -8.83
N ILE A 37 -12.16 -4.58 -8.86
CA ILE A 37 -12.13 -3.27 -8.18
C ILE A 37 -12.01 -3.46 -6.67
N ASP A 38 -12.83 -4.34 -6.08
CA ASP A 38 -12.77 -4.65 -4.65
C ASP A 38 -11.37 -5.15 -4.23
N LEU A 39 -10.76 -6.02 -5.05
CA LEU A 39 -9.42 -6.55 -4.78
C LEU A 39 -8.35 -5.45 -4.77
N ILE A 40 -8.43 -4.49 -5.69
CA ILE A 40 -7.50 -3.35 -5.73
C ILE A 40 -7.67 -2.49 -4.47
N ASP A 41 -8.90 -2.20 -4.06
CA ASP A 41 -9.15 -1.38 -2.88
C ASP A 41 -8.66 -2.04 -1.60
N ASP A 42 -8.84 -3.36 -1.47
CA ASP A 42 -8.30 -4.11 -0.34
C ASP A 42 -6.78 -4.18 -0.38
N ALA A 43 -6.16 -4.33 -1.57
CA ALA A 43 -4.71 -4.27 -1.72
C ALA A 43 -4.14 -2.91 -1.29
N ARG A 44 -4.81 -1.79 -1.63
CA ARG A 44 -4.41 -0.44 -1.19
C ARG A 44 -4.49 -0.30 0.32
N LYS A 45 -5.56 -0.78 0.97
CA LYS A 45 -5.68 -0.77 2.43
C LYS A 45 -4.58 -1.58 3.10
N MET A 46 -4.26 -2.78 2.57
CA MET A 46 -3.17 -3.61 3.08
C MET A 46 -1.81 -2.92 2.92
N ALA A 47 -1.54 -2.30 1.77
CA ALA A 47 -0.32 -1.55 1.54
C ALA A 47 -0.18 -0.39 2.54
N ALA A 48 -1.25 0.37 2.80
CA ALA A 48 -1.25 1.42 3.81
C ALA A 48 -0.97 0.89 5.24
N GLN A 49 -1.50 -0.28 5.61
CA GLN A 49 -1.18 -0.91 6.90
C GLN A 49 0.28 -1.35 7.00
N LEU A 50 0.87 -1.83 5.90
CA LEU A 50 2.29 -2.17 5.83
C LEU A 50 3.16 -0.91 5.99
N ALA A 51 2.81 0.18 5.33
CA ALA A 51 3.46 1.49 5.49
C ALA A 51 3.44 1.96 6.95
N VAL A 52 2.28 1.88 7.62
CA VAL A 52 2.18 2.18 9.07
C VAL A 52 3.11 1.30 9.90
N SER A 53 3.16 0.00 9.60
CA SER A 53 3.98 -0.98 10.34
C SER A 53 5.47 -0.71 10.18
N GLU A 54 5.90 -0.29 8.99
CA GLU A 54 7.26 0.15 8.74
C GLU A 54 7.63 1.35 9.60
N ILE A 55 6.76 2.37 9.67
CA ILE A 55 7.00 3.56 10.49
C ILE A 55 7.09 3.19 11.97
N LYS A 56 6.23 2.30 12.47
CA LYS A 56 6.32 1.79 13.84
C LYS A 56 7.63 1.06 14.11
N SER A 57 8.14 0.30 13.14
CA SER A 57 9.44 -0.35 13.22
C SER A 57 10.57 0.68 13.30
N ARG A 58 10.54 1.72 12.45
CA ARG A 58 11.50 2.83 12.49
C ARG A 58 11.47 3.56 13.84
N LEU A 59 10.29 3.82 14.39
CA LEU A 59 10.11 4.43 15.72
C LEU A 59 10.66 3.55 16.86
N SER A 60 10.44 2.23 16.77
CA SER A 60 10.96 1.28 17.76
C SER A 60 12.50 1.25 17.74
N GLN A 61 13.08 1.28 16.54
CA GLN A 61 14.53 1.37 16.37
C GLN A 61 15.07 2.71 16.87
N ALA A 62 14.41 3.82 16.55
CA ALA A 62 14.77 5.14 17.03
C ALA A 62 14.75 5.23 18.55
N GLN A 63 13.74 4.61 19.18
CA GLN A 63 13.63 4.53 20.63
C GLN A 63 14.78 3.73 21.24
N ALA A 64 15.08 2.55 20.69
CA ALA A 64 16.19 1.74 21.15
C ALA A 64 17.52 2.53 21.05
N LYS A 65 17.75 3.20 19.91
CA LYS A 65 18.94 4.01 19.70
C LYS A 65 19.03 5.19 20.69
N TYR A 66 17.92 5.89 20.91
CA TYR A 66 17.85 6.98 21.90
C TYR A 66 18.23 6.47 23.30
N MET A 67 17.67 5.34 23.73
CA MET A 67 17.98 4.78 25.05
C MET A 67 19.45 4.38 25.17
N MET A 68 20.08 3.90 24.08
CA MET A 68 21.51 3.58 24.07
C MET A 68 22.40 4.82 24.25
N THR A 69 22.03 5.97 23.67
CA THR A 69 22.82 7.20 23.74
C THR A 69 22.53 8.04 24.98
N ASN A 70 21.35 7.85 25.60
CA ASN A 70 20.87 8.67 26.71
C ASN A 70 20.85 7.92 28.06
N GLY A 71 21.75 6.94 28.22
CA GLY A 71 21.95 6.24 29.49
C GLY A 71 20.73 5.43 29.95
N GLY A 72 20.00 4.83 29.02
CA GLY A 72 18.83 3.99 29.29
C GLY A 72 17.53 4.76 29.57
N ARG A 73 17.53 6.10 29.49
CA ARG A 73 16.32 6.91 29.72
C ARG A 73 15.36 6.75 28.56
N ALA A 74 14.14 6.26 28.85
CA ALA A 74 13.10 6.13 27.84
C ALA A 74 12.58 7.52 27.39
N PRO A 75 12.45 7.79 26.09
CA PRO A 75 11.86 9.03 25.59
C PRO A 75 10.33 8.98 25.71
N ASN A 76 9.71 10.13 25.95
CA ASN A 76 8.27 10.31 25.65
C ASN A 76 8.08 10.52 24.13
N GLY A 77 6.87 10.41 23.62
CA GLY A 77 6.61 10.41 22.19
C GLY A 77 6.99 11.72 21.51
N GLY A 78 6.88 12.87 22.19
CA GLY A 78 7.37 14.16 21.67
C GLY A 78 8.89 14.20 21.48
N THR A 79 9.64 13.71 22.48
CA THR A 79 11.11 13.61 22.42
C THR A 79 11.54 12.60 21.37
N LEU A 80 10.87 11.45 21.31
CA LEU A 80 11.15 10.40 20.34
C LEU A 80 10.89 10.86 18.91
N TYR A 81 9.77 11.54 18.66
CA TYR A 81 9.43 12.09 17.35
C TYR A 81 10.47 13.11 16.89
N THR A 82 10.82 14.07 17.77
CA THR A 82 11.85 15.07 17.48
C THR A 82 13.20 14.41 17.19
N TYR A 83 13.57 13.39 17.98
CA TYR A 83 14.78 12.62 17.75
C TYR A 83 14.76 11.89 16.39
N ALA A 84 13.65 11.23 16.05
CA ALA A 84 13.52 10.46 14.82
C ALA A 84 13.64 11.34 13.57
N ILE A 85 12.92 12.47 13.50
CA ILE A 85 12.91 13.36 12.33
C ILE A 85 14.24 14.11 12.12
N ASN A 86 15.05 14.28 13.17
CA ASN A 86 16.34 14.98 13.07
C ASN A 86 17.52 14.01 12.89
N SER A 87 17.27 12.71 12.89
CA SER A 87 18.33 11.71 12.70
C SER A 87 18.56 11.44 11.21
N ALA A 88 19.80 11.39 10.76
CA ALA A 88 20.11 10.99 9.38
C ALA A 88 19.75 9.52 9.08
N GLN A 89 19.65 8.68 10.13
CA GLN A 89 19.42 7.24 10.04
C GLN A 89 17.93 6.87 9.89
N TYR A 90 17.03 7.61 10.54
CA TYR A 90 15.57 7.50 10.31
C TYR A 90 15.06 8.57 9.33
N GLY A 91 15.95 9.50 8.97
CA GLY A 91 15.82 10.51 7.94
C GLY A 91 14.99 11.73 8.38
N PRO A 92 15.01 12.83 7.59
CA PRO A 92 14.07 13.96 7.69
C PRO A 92 12.61 13.57 7.39
N ASP A 93 12.34 12.26 7.24
CA ASP A 93 11.28 11.73 6.42
C ASP A 93 10.79 10.42 7.06
N LEU A 94 10.49 10.48 8.36
CA LEU A 94 9.86 9.39 9.10
C LEU A 94 8.56 8.92 8.41
N ALA A 95 7.92 9.81 7.65
CA ALA A 95 6.75 9.59 6.82
C ALA A 95 7.08 9.04 5.41
N ASN A 96 8.34 9.07 4.97
CA ASN A 96 8.73 8.60 3.64
C ASN A 96 9.07 7.11 3.67
N VAL A 97 8.08 6.36 3.21
CA VAL A 97 8.13 4.92 2.94
C VAL A 97 7.96 4.67 1.43
N GLY A 98 8.32 5.67 0.62
CA GLY A 98 8.16 5.68 -0.84
C GLY A 98 7.10 6.67 -1.34
N ASP A 99 7.19 6.99 -2.63
CA ASP A 99 6.38 8.02 -3.31
C ASP A 99 4.89 7.64 -3.44
N ASP A 100 4.57 6.37 -3.26
CA ASP A 100 3.21 5.84 -3.38
C ASP A 100 2.32 6.23 -2.20
N PHE A 101 2.89 6.61 -1.06
CA PHE A 101 2.12 6.83 0.17
C PHE A 101 2.08 8.31 0.53
N HIS A 102 0.89 8.78 0.86
CA HIS A 102 0.74 10.06 1.53
C HIS A 102 0.54 9.79 3.02
N ILE A 103 1.51 10.24 3.82
CA ILE A 103 1.59 9.92 5.24
C ILE A 103 1.82 11.18 6.04
N PHE A 104 1.06 11.31 7.12
CA PHE A 104 1.26 12.31 8.15
C PHE A 104 1.71 11.64 9.43
N VAL A 105 2.79 12.13 10.02
CA VAL A 105 3.23 11.73 11.35
C VAL A 105 3.28 12.95 12.24
N ASN A 106 2.47 12.95 13.28
CA ASN A 106 2.34 14.05 14.23
C ASN A 106 2.33 13.54 15.67
N ILE A 107 2.45 14.44 16.64
CA ILE A 107 2.14 14.13 18.03
C ILE A 107 0.63 14.26 18.23
N GLY A 108 0.00 13.18 18.66
CA GLY A 108 -1.41 13.12 19.00
C GLY A 108 -1.68 13.49 20.46
N ALA A 109 -2.91 13.26 20.92
CA ALA A 109 -3.27 13.42 22.32
C ALA A 109 -2.42 12.48 23.21
N ASN A 110 -2.13 12.90 24.46
CA ASN A 110 -1.34 12.14 25.43
C ASN A 110 0.11 11.86 24.98
N SER A 111 0.70 12.76 24.18
CA SER A 111 2.09 12.67 23.72
C SER A 111 2.44 11.46 22.84
N GLN A 112 1.46 10.67 22.43
CA GLN A 112 1.66 9.53 21.53
C GLN A 112 1.97 10.00 20.10
N ILE A 113 2.78 9.24 19.37
CA ILE A 113 3.04 9.53 17.96
C ILE A 113 1.88 8.95 17.14
N GLN A 114 1.16 9.81 16.42
CA GLN A 114 0.09 9.45 15.51
C GLN A 114 0.64 9.32 14.10
N ILE A 115 0.28 8.24 13.42
CA ILE A 115 0.64 7.92 12.05
C ILE A 115 -0.68 7.82 11.28
N THR A 116 -0.83 8.63 10.24
CA THR A 116 -2.03 8.64 9.40
C THR A 116 -1.65 8.45 7.95
N VAL A 117 -2.31 7.50 7.29
CA VAL A 117 -2.21 7.28 5.83
C VAL A 117 -3.59 7.55 5.22
N ASP A 118 -3.69 8.55 4.36
CA ASP A 118 -4.92 8.99 3.70
C ASP A 118 -4.93 8.68 2.19
N LYS A 119 -3.76 8.42 1.58
CA LYS A 119 -3.67 8.06 0.16
C LYS A 119 -2.62 6.98 -0.11
N VAL A 120 -2.93 6.16 -1.11
CA VAL A 120 -2.03 5.18 -1.71
C VAL A 120 -2.12 5.32 -3.24
N GLN A 121 -0.98 5.47 -3.92
CA GLN A 121 -0.88 5.68 -5.37
C GLN A 121 -1.76 6.84 -5.87
N LYS A 122 -1.79 7.95 -5.11
CA LYS A 122 -2.62 9.15 -5.34
C LYS A 122 -4.12 8.95 -5.16
N GLU A 123 -4.59 7.73 -4.91
CA GLU A 123 -5.98 7.44 -4.62
C GLU A 123 -6.28 7.61 -3.14
N LYS A 124 -7.41 8.25 -2.84
CA LYS A 124 -7.86 8.41 -1.46
C LYS A 124 -8.36 7.06 -0.93
N ILE A 125 -7.87 6.68 0.23
CA ILE A 125 -8.38 5.54 0.98
C ILE A 125 -9.08 6.03 2.26
N PRO A 126 -9.90 5.21 2.92
CA PRO A 126 -10.31 5.49 4.30
C PRO A 126 -9.07 5.68 5.16
N ASP A 127 -9.01 6.80 5.89
CA ASP A 127 -7.85 7.17 6.70
C ASP A 127 -7.47 6.04 7.67
N ILE A 128 -6.26 5.52 7.52
CA ILE A 128 -5.70 4.54 8.45
C ILE A 128 -4.90 5.30 9.49
N VAL A 129 -5.48 5.42 10.69
CA VAL A 129 -4.87 6.11 11.81
C VAL A 129 -4.34 5.09 12.80
N SER A 130 -3.07 5.22 13.17
CA SER A 130 -2.42 4.37 14.15
C SER A 130 -1.58 5.17 15.12
N TYR A 131 -1.37 4.61 16.29
CA TYR A 131 -0.62 5.26 17.36
C TYR A 131 0.60 4.42 17.74
N PHE A 132 1.67 5.11 18.09
CA PHE A 132 2.86 4.56 18.70
C PHE A 132 3.07 5.23 20.05
N LYS A 133 3.00 4.43 21.13
CA LYS A 133 3.30 4.88 22.50
C LYS A 133 4.79 4.67 22.75
N ALA A 134 5.49 5.74 23.05
CA ALA A 134 6.90 5.65 23.43
C ALA A 134 7.03 5.07 24.85
N ALA A 135 8.16 4.42 25.14
CA ALA A 135 8.38 3.74 26.42
C ALA A 135 8.38 4.69 27.62
N GLY A 136 8.66 5.99 27.40
CA GLY A 136 8.60 7.02 28.44
C GLY A 136 7.24 7.71 28.56
N ASP A 137 6.24 7.33 27.76
CA ASP A 137 4.89 7.86 27.90
C ASP A 137 4.20 7.22 29.10
N LEU A 138 3.82 8.03 30.10
CA LEU A 138 3.01 7.61 31.24
C LEU A 138 1.54 7.55 30.80
#